data_AF-A0A1G5D182-F1
#
_entry.id   AF-A0A1G5D182-F1
#
_cell.length_a   1.000
_cell.length_b   1.000
_cell.length_c   1.000
_cell.angle_alpha   90.00
_cell.angle_beta   90.00
_cell.angle_gamma   90.00
#
_symmetry.space_group_name_H-M   'P 1'
#
loop_
_entity.id
_entity.type
_entity.pdbx_description
1 polymer ?
#
loop_
_entity_poly.entity_id
_entity_poly.type
_entity_poly.pdbx_seq_one_letter_code
_entity_poly.pdbx_strand_id
1 'polypeptide(L)'
;MITCRSCGAQFDPALVRCPYCGTAYAPAEQGEYMGQLEDIRVDLENYGMEVDIGGRREQVPVNPNPQTMEQFDAAYTDTKRRVIGSALKTGGLAKRAAILMVLIIASVIMSVISSANYADPDPEADIRRDAALHAAEYAAEAEGYLERGEYTEYVSFLYAHELMNFPPSNFDHLKGVTYVASEYYECIRYMEEIVLRSDDPDYFDGLDTDIGIFVRAVDGFYEVYEVWRESEKYADYFACMDEMKAELEAAMRVYFAMDEDELQAFLAASEAQKAVRLEEVLRHE
;
A
#
# COMPACT_ATOMS: atom_id res chain seq x y z
N MET A 1 -10.81 -33.39 18.69
CA MET A 1 -10.61 -31.93 18.63
C MET A 1 -9.15 -31.62 18.83
N ILE A 2 -8.63 -30.62 18.13
CA ILE A 2 -7.24 -30.16 18.20
C ILE A 2 -7.22 -28.70 18.63
N THR A 3 -6.23 -28.33 19.43
CA THR A 3 -6.06 -26.94 19.91
C THR A 3 -5.15 -26.19 18.95
N CYS A 4 -5.66 -25.08 18.39
CA CYS A 4 -4.87 -24.18 17.57
C CYS A 4 -3.73 -23.59 18.42
N ARG A 5 -2.48 -23.74 17.96
CA ARG A 5 -1.31 -23.19 18.68
C ARG A 5 -1.20 -21.67 18.56
N SER A 6 -1.90 -21.07 17.60
CA SER A 6 -1.87 -19.63 17.35
C SER A 6 -2.93 -18.88 18.17
N CYS A 7 -4.20 -19.29 18.11
CA CYS A 7 -5.29 -18.61 18.83
C CYS A 7 -5.86 -19.36 20.03
N GLY A 8 -5.39 -20.58 20.31
CA GLY A 8 -5.88 -21.40 21.44
C GLY A 8 -7.25 -22.04 21.24
N ALA A 9 -7.95 -21.77 20.13
CA ALA A 9 -9.26 -22.32 19.85
C ALA A 9 -9.23 -23.84 19.61
N GLN A 10 -10.24 -24.57 20.08
CA GLN A 10 -10.41 -25.99 19.81
C GLN A 10 -11.30 -26.21 18.58
N PHE A 11 -10.83 -27.01 17.63
CA PHE A 11 -11.57 -27.27 16.38
C PHE A 11 -11.45 -28.72 15.92
N ASP A 12 -12.25 -29.08 14.92
CA ASP A 12 -12.28 -30.43 14.35
C ASP A 12 -11.01 -30.71 13.52
N PRO A 13 -10.25 -31.79 13.78
CA PRO A 13 -9.10 -32.16 12.96
C PRO A 13 -9.43 -32.51 11.49
N ALA A 14 -10.71 -32.70 11.12
CA ALA A 14 -11.13 -32.80 9.72
C ALA A 14 -10.97 -31.47 8.95
N LEU A 15 -10.82 -30.34 9.65
CA LEU A 15 -10.57 -29.05 9.05
C LEU A 15 -9.06 -28.83 8.88
N VAL A 16 -8.64 -28.57 7.64
CA VAL A 16 -7.22 -28.32 7.27
C VAL A 16 -6.67 -27.06 7.94
N ARG A 17 -7.55 -26.09 8.26
CA ARG A 17 -7.21 -24.82 8.89
C ARG A 17 -8.11 -24.55 10.08
N CYS A 18 -7.56 -23.84 11.07
CA CYS A 18 -8.34 -23.30 12.16
C CYS A 18 -9.36 -22.29 11.60
N PRO A 19 -10.68 -22.51 11.77
CA PRO A 19 -11.69 -21.63 11.20
C PRO A 19 -11.72 -20.24 11.86
N TYR A 20 -11.05 -20.08 12.99
CA TYR A 20 -11.05 -18.83 13.77
C TYR A 20 -9.88 -17.90 13.42
N CYS A 21 -8.74 -18.45 12.99
CA CYS A 21 -7.54 -17.64 12.73
C CYS A 21 -6.78 -18.04 11.47
N GLY A 22 -7.29 -19.01 10.69
CA GLY A 22 -6.71 -19.44 9.42
C GLY A 22 -5.42 -20.27 9.50
N THR A 23 -4.86 -20.48 10.70
CA THR A 23 -3.61 -21.24 10.89
C THR A 23 -3.79 -22.70 10.48
N ALA A 24 -2.92 -23.17 9.58
CA ALA A 24 -2.95 -24.53 9.04
C ALA A 24 -2.51 -25.59 10.04
N TYR A 25 -3.11 -26.78 9.95
CA TYR A 25 -2.80 -27.92 10.79
C TYR A 25 -1.97 -28.97 10.01
N ALA A 26 -0.68 -29.04 10.36
CA ALA A 26 0.40 -29.74 9.63
C ALA A 26 0.20 -31.22 9.21
N PRO A 27 -0.59 -32.08 9.90
CA PRO A 27 -0.74 -33.48 9.46
C PRO A 27 -1.65 -33.68 8.23
N ALA A 28 -2.53 -32.73 7.91
CA ALA A 28 -3.43 -32.83 6.75
C ALA A 28 -2.76 -32.38 5.43
N GLU A 29 -1.80 -31.45 5.51
CA GLU A 29 -1.05 -30.92 4.36
C GLU A 29 -0.19 -31.99 3.66
N GLN A 30 0.27 -33.00 4.39
CA GLN A 30 1.16 -34.04 3.86
C GLN A 30 0.46 -34.96 2.83
N GLY A 31 -0.86 -35.14 2.94
CA GLY A 31 -1.65 -35.99 2.03
C GLY A 31 -1.99 -35.27 0.72
N GLU A 32 -2.31 -33.97 0.79
CA GLU A 32 -2.67 -33.14 -0.36
C GLU A 32 -1.42 -32.77 -1.19
N TYR A 33 -0.29 -32.53 -0.52
CA TYR A 33 1.02 -32.25 -1.13
C TYR A 33 1.54 -33.39 -2.01
N MET A 34 1.32 -34.66 -1.61
CA MET A 34 1.77 -35.82 -2.38
C MET A 34 0.94 -36.03 -3.65
N GLY A 35 -0.32 -35.56 -3.69
CA GLY A 35 -1.15 -35.59 -4.89
C GLY A 35 -0.66 -34.59 -5.94
N GLN A 36 -0.35 -33.36 -5.52
CA GLN A 36 0.06 -32.28 -6.42
C GLN A 36 1.40 -32.55 -7.13
N LEU A 37 2.32 -33.28 -6.49
CA LEU A 37 3.60 -33.67 -7.10
C LEU A 37 3.44 -34.71 -8.22
N GLU A 38 2.41 -35.55 -8.16
CA GLU A 38 2.13 -36.53 -9.20
C GLU A 38 1.52 -35.86 -10.44
N ASP A 39 0.65 -34.86 -10.23
CA ASP A 39 0.06 -34.06 -11.32
C ASP A 39 1.11 -33.26 -12.09
N ILE A 40 2.05 -32.62 -11.37
CA ILE A 40 3.16 -31.86 -11.99
C ILE A 40 4.08 -32.77 -12.81
N ARG A 41 4.30 -34.02 -12.37
CA ARG A 41 5.09 -35.00 -13.14
C ARG A 41 4.40 -35.34 -14.47
N VAL A 42 3.08 -35.51 -14.45
CA VAL A 42 2.26 -35.80 -15.64
C VAL A 42 2.21 -34.59 -16.59
N ASP A 43 2.15 -33.37 -16.07
CA ASP A 43 2.15 -32.15 -16.90
C ASP A 43 3.48 -31.91 -17.60
N LEU A 44 4.60 -32.21 -16.92
CA LEU A 44 5.95 -32.11 -17.49
C LEU A 44 6.22 -33.16 -18.58
N GLU A 45 5.58 -34.33 -18.50
CA GLU A 45 5.64 -35.34 -19.56
C GLU A 45 4.88 -34.90 -20.84
N ASN A 46 3.96 -33.93 -20.73
CA ASN A 46 3.08 -33.50 -21.81
C ASN A 46 3.44 -32.13 -22.44
N TYR A 47 4.37 -31.35 -21.89
CA TYR A 47 4.62 -29.98 -22.36
C TYR A 47 5.72 -29.88 -23.44
N GLY A 48 5.31 -29.71 -24.70
CA GLY A 48 6.14 -29.21 -25.80
C GLY A 48 5.94 -27.70 -26.00
N MET A 49 7.03 -26.92 -26.12
CA MET A 49 6.96 -25.44 -26.23
C MET A 49 6.54 -24.96 -27.63
N GLU A 50 5.57 -24.05 -27.71
CA GLU A 50 5.28 -23.22 -28.88
C GLU A 50 6.06 -21.89 -28.82
N VAL A 51 6.58 -21.42 -29.96
CA VAL A 51 7.25 -20.11 -30.09
C VAL A 51 6.74 -19.39 -31.34
N ASP A 52 6.43 -18.10 -31.21
CA ASP A 52 5.92 -17.23 -32.29
C ASP A 52 7.07 -16.56 -33.06
N ILE A 53 7.07 -16.72 -34.39
CA ILE A 53 7.98 -16.00 -35.29
C ILE A 53 7.15 -15.35 -36.39
N GLY A 54 7.08 -14.02 -36.35
CA GLY A 54 6.59 -13.22 -37.48
C GLY A 54 5.09 -13.33 -37.78
N GLY A 55 4.25 -13.61 -36.79
CA GLY A 55 2.80 -13.45 -36.90
C GLY A 55 2.06 -14.58 -37.63
N ARG A 56 2.67 -15.78 -37.73
CA ARG A 56 1.97 -16.99 -38.20
C ARG A 56 2.35 -18.17 -37.29
N ARG A 57 1.36 -18.76 -36.61
CA ARG A 57 1.53 -19.96 -35.78
C ARG A 57 1.82 -21.16 -36.67
N GLU A 58 3.02 -21.71 -36.59
CA GLU A 58 3.43 -22.90 -37.33
C GLU A 58 4.10 -23.89 -36.36
N GLN A 59 3.63 -25.13 -36.34
CA GLN A 59 4.24 -26.19 -35.55
C GLN A 59 5.54 -26.63 -36.22
N VAL A 60 6.68 -26.28 -35.61
CA VAL A 60 7.97 -26.82 -36.01
C VAL A 60 8.22 -28.10 -35.21
N PRO A 61 8.25 -29.28 -35.84
CA PRO A 61 8.62 -30.49 -35.13
C PRO A 61 10.10 -30.41 -34.74
N VAL A 62 10.37 -30.29 -33.44
CA VAL A 62 11.71 -30.57 -32.91
C VAL A 62 11.91 -32.07 -33.08
N ASN A 63 12.84 -32.46 -33.96
CA ASN A 63 13.34 -33.83 -34.01
C ASN A 63 14.52 -33.91 -33.03
N PRO A 64 14.32 -34.33 -31.77
CA PRO A 64 15.44 -34.54 -30.86
C PRO A 64 16.26 -35.68 -31.43
N ASN A 65 17.50 -35.39 -31.82
CA ASN A 65 18.43 -36.41 -32.28
C ASN A 65 18.56 -37.50 -31.20
N PRO A 66 18.16 -38.76 -31.46
CA PRO A 66 18.16 -39.81 -30.44
C PRO A 66 19.56 -40.08 -29.86
N GLN A 67 20.62 -39.74 -30.62
CA GLN A 67 22.00 -39.86 -30.16
C GLN A 67 22.36 -38.89 -29.02
N THR A 68 21.73 -37.71 -28.96
CA THR A 68 21.97 -36.74 -27.87
C THR A 68 21.28 -37.12 -26.56
N MET A 69 20.10 -37.77 -26.62
CA MET A 69 19.41 -38.26 -25.42
C MET A 69 20.06 -39.53 -24.85
N GLU A 70 20.49 -40.49 -25.70
CA GLU A 70 21.28 -41.64 -25.22
C GLU A 70 22.63 -41.21 -24.63
N GLN A 71 23.29 -40.20 -25.21
CA GLN A 71 24.50 -39.63 -24.63
C GLN A 71 24.25 -38.94 -23.29
N PHE A 72 23.12 -38.23 -23.15
CA PHE A 72 22.73 -37.62 -21.88
C PHE A 72 22.39 -38.66 -20.82
N ASP A 73 21.68 -39.72 -21.18
CA ASP A 73 21.23 -40.74 -20.25
C ASP A 73 22.39 -41.67 -19.83
N ALA A 74 23.30 -41.97 -20.77
CA ALA A 74 24.57 -42.65 -20.48
C ALA A 74 25.50 -41.77 -19.63
N ALA A 75 25.61 -40.47 -19.92
CA ALA A 75 26.40 -39.55 -19.12
C ALA A 75 25.81 -39.35 -17.72
N TYR A 76 24.48 -39.30 -17.60
CA TYR A 76 23.76 -39.22 -16.33
C TYR A 76 23.94 -40.49 -15.50
N THR A 77 23.83 -41.66 -16.12
CA THR A 77 23.98 -42.96 -15.45
C THR A 77 25.43 -43.22 -15.03
N ASP A 78 26.41 -42.87 -15.87
CA ASP A 78 27.84 -43.00 -15.55
C ASP A 78 28.27 -41.97 -14.49
N THR A 79 27.70 -40.78 -14.51
CA THR A 79 27.91 -39.76 -13.46
C THR A 79 27.28 -40.20 -12.15
N LYS A 80 26.04 -40.71 -12.16
CA LYS A 80 25.38 -41.31 -10.99
C LYS A 80 26.20 -42.45 -10.40
N ARG A 81 26.73 -43.35 -11.24
CA ARG A 81 27.54 -44.49 -10.80
C ARG A 81 28.92 -44.07 -10.25
N ARG A 82 29.58 -43.08 -10.85
CA ARG A 82 30.85 -42.51 -10.33
C ARG A 82 30.66 -41.70 -9.04
N VAL A 83 29.55 -40.96 -8.92
CA VAL A 83 29.22 -40.19 -7.72
C VAL A 83 28.86 -41.14 -6.56
N ILE A 84 28.03 -42.15 -6.79
CA ILE A 84 27.69 -43.17 -5.77
C ILE A 84 28.93 -44.01 -5.41
N GLY A 85 29.73 -44.42 -6.41
CA GLY A 85 30.96 -45.19 -6.21
C GLY A 85 32.07 -44.42 -5.48
N SER A 86 32.16 -43.10 -5.70
CA SER A 86 33.08 -42.21 -4.97
C SER A 86 32.53 -41.86 -3.57
N ALA A 87 31.21 -41.78 -3.42
CA ALA A 87 30.54 -41.54 -2.14
C ALA A 87 30.70 -42.70 -1.14
N LEU A 88 30.79 -43.94 -1.63
CA LEU A 88 31.03 -45.12 -0.78
C LEU A 88 32.48 -45.26 -0.29
N LYS A 89 33.46 -44.60 -0.93
CA LYS A 89 34.89 -44.75 -0.61
C LYS A 89 35.46 -43.69 0.34
N THR A 90 34.75 -42.61 0.63
CA THR A 90 35.26 -41.54 1.51
C THR A 90 34.20 -41.12 2.53
N GLY A 91 34.21 -41.74 3.70
CA GLY A 91 33.24 -41.55 4.79
C GLY A 91 33.12 -40.13 5.38
N GLY A 92 33.85 -39.14 4.86
CA GLY A 92 33.78 -37.74 5.30
C GLY A 92 32.86 -36.83 4.47
N LEU A 93 32.48 -37.24 3.25
CA LEU A 93 31.70 -36.39 2.33
C LEU A 93 30.18 -36.54 2.50
N ALA A 94 29.69 -37.68 3.01
CA ALA A 94 28.27 -37.89 3.26
C ALA A 94 27.68 -36.86 4.24
N LYS A 95 28.45 -36.44 5.26
CA LYS A 95 28.04 -35.37 6.18
C LYS A 95 27.93 -34.02 5.47
N ARG A 96 28.86 -33.69 4.56
CA ARG A 96 28.86 -32.41 3.82
C ARG A 96 27.80 -32.38 2.71
N ALA A 97 27.55 -33.52 2.06
CA ALA A 97 26.47 -33.68 1.06
C ALA A 97 25.08 -33.64 1.71
N ALA A 98 24.92 -34.24 2.90
CA ALA A 98 23.68 -34.11 3.68
C ALA A 98 23.42 -32.66 4.11
N ILE A 99 24.47 -31.93 4.53
CA ILE A 99 24.35 -30.49 4.84
C ILE A 99 23.96 -29.69 3.59
N LEU A 100 24.57 -29.94 2.44
CA LEU A 100 24.21 -29.28 1.19
C LEU A 100 22.77 -29.59 0.74
N MET A 101 22.30 -30.83 0.88
CA MET A 101 20.91 -31.21 0.63
C MET A 101 19.93 -30.50 1.56
N VAL A 102 20.26 -30.42 2.86
CA VAL A 102 19.45 -29.67 3.82
C VAL A 102 19.46 -28.17 3.51
N LEU A 103 20.58 -27.61 3.06
CA LEU A 103 20.67 -26.21 2.65
C LEU A 103 19.89 -25.92 1.36
N ILE A 104 19.89 -26.83 0.39
CA ILE A 104 19.09 -26.71 -0.84
C ILE A 104 17.60 -26.81 -0.52
N ILE A 105 17.20 -27.77 0.31
CA ILE A 105 15.83 -27.91 0.79
C ILE A 105 15.43 -26.66 1.59
N ALA A 106 16.30 -26.17 2.47
CA ALA A 106 16.06 -24.95 3.23
C ALA A 106 15.98 -23.72 2.33
N SER A 107 16.79 -23.60 1.27
CA SER A 107 16.72 -22.48 0.32
C SER A 107 15.48 -22.56 -0.57
N VAL A 108 15.04 -23.76 -0.95
CA VAL A 108 13.78 -23.95 -1.69
C VAL A 108 12.59 -23.64 -0.78
N ILE A 109 12.60 -24.11 0.48
CA ILE A 109 11.61 -23.74 1.48
C ILE A 109 11.63 -22.22 1.74
N MET A 110 12.81 -21.59 1.85
CA MET A 110 12.92 -20.14 2.02
C MET A 110 12.47 -19.39 0.77
N SER A 111 12.68 -19.92 -0.44
CA SER A 111 12.18 -19.35 -1.70
C SER A 111 10.67 -19.54 -1.87
N VAL A 112 10.09 -20.62 -1.34
CA VAL A 112 8.64 -20.86 -1.37
C VAL A 112 7.92 -20.06 -0.29
N ILE A 113 8.47 -20.00 0.92
CA ILE A 113 8.02 -19.10 2.01
C ILE A 113 8.22 -17.65 1.56
N SER A 114 9.33 -17.33 0.91
CA SER A 114 9.55 -16.05 0.24
C SER A 114 8.44 -15.85 -0.79
N SER A 115 8.21 -16.70 -1.79
CA SER A 115 7.12 -16.47 -2.76
C SER A 115 5.71 -16.42 -2.16
N ALA A 116 5.48 -17.04 -0.99
CA ALA A 116 4.22 -16.96 -0.25
C ALA A 116 4.11 -15.73 0.67
N ASN A 117 5.24 -15.18 1.13
CA ASN A 117 5.34 -13.92 1.88
C ASN A 117 5.68 -12.70 0.98
N TYR A 118 6.02 -12.93 -0.30
CA TYR A 118 6.17 -11.98 -1.40
C TYR A 118 4.95 -12.03 -2.33
N ALA A 119 3.92 -12.81 -2.00
CA ALA A 119 2.59 -12.23 -2.09
C ALA A 119 2.58 -11.16 -1.00
N ASP A 120 3.02 -9.95 -1.35
CA ASP A 120 2.81 -8.78 -0.49
C ASP A 120 1.35 -8.88 -0.04
N PRO A 121 1.04 -9.01 1.26
CA PRO A 121 -0.31 -8.67 1.70
C PRO A 121 -0.43 -7.22 1.32
N ASP A 122 -1.08 -6.93 0.20
CA ASP A 122 -1.34 -5.58 -0.25
C ASP A 122 -2.11 -4.92 0.89
N PRO A 123 -1.42 -4.14 1.76
CA PRO A 123 -2.02 -3.69 2.99
C PRO A 123 -3.17 -2.74 2.66
N GLU A 124 -3.09 -2.07 1.51
CA GLU A 124 -4.15 -1.25 0.96
C GLU A 124 -5.35 -2.11 0.53
N ALA A 125 -5.15 -3.32 -0.02
CA ALA A 125 -6.27 -4.20 -0.38
C ALA A 125 -7.06 -4.70 0.85
N ASP A 126 -6.38 -4.95 1.96
CA ASP A 126 -7.04 -5.32 3.21
C ASP A 126 -7.76 -4.12 3.85
N ILE A 127 -7.14 -2.92 3.86
CA ILE A 127 -7.78 -1.67 4.31
C ILE A 127 -9.00 -1.32 3.44
N ARG A 128 -8.91 -1.44 2.11
CA ARG A 128 -10.04 -1.20 1.20
C ARG A 128 -11.17 -2.19 1.42
N ARG A 129 -10.86 -3.45 1.73
CA ARG A 129 -11.87 -4.45 2.06
C ARG A 129 -12.57 -4.10 3.37
N ASP A 130 -11.81 -3.66 4.38
CA ASP A 130 -12.35 -3.18 5.64
C ASP A 130 -13.26 -1.96 5.44
N ALA A 131 -12.79 -0.93 4.73
CA ALA A 131 -13.57 0.25 4.37
C ALA A 131 -14.87 -0.09 3.63
N ALA A 132 -14.86 -1.10 2.76
CA ALA A 132 -16.06 -1.56 2.07
C ALA A 132 -17.04 -2.29 3.01
N LEU A 133 -16.54 -3.06 3.99
CA LEU A 133 -17.36 -3.76 4.98
C LEU A 133 -18.00 -2.79 5.98
N HIS A 134 -17.27 -1.74 6.37
CA HIS A 134 -17.66 -0.74 7.36
C HIS A 134 -18.13 0.58 6.75
N ALA A 135 -18.43 0.63 5.44
CA ALA A 135 -18.70 1.86 4.69
C ALA A 135 -19.77 2.76 5.32
N ALA A 136 -20.87 2.19 5.83
CA ALA A 136 -21.94 2.96 6.46
C ALA A 136 -21.55 3.51 7.84
N GLU A 137 -20.76 2.74 8.60
CA GLU A 137 -20.24 3.14 9.90
C GLU A 137 -19.21 4.27 9.74
N TYR A 138 -18.26 4.11 8.82
CA TYR A 138 -17.25 5.13 8.53
C TYR A 138 -17.85 6.40 7.93
N ALA A 139 -18.91 6.31 7.11
CA ALA A 139 -19.61 7.50 6.61
C ALA A 139 -20.26 8.28 7.75
N ALA A 140 -20.91 7.60 8.70
CA ALA A 140 -21.51 8.24 9.87
C ALA A 140 -20.46 8.83 10.82
N GLU A 141 -19.31 8.15 10.99
CA GLU A 141 -18.20 8.69 11.78
C GLU A 141 -17.60 9.94 11.13
N ALA A 142 -17.40 9.91 9.81
CA ALA A 142 -16.93 11.04 9.02
C ALA A 142 -17.87 12.25 9.13
N GLU A 143 -19.19 12.04 9.02
CA GLU A 143 -20.21 13.07 9.28
C GLU A 143 -20.09 13.61 10.72
N GLY A 144 -19.86 12.73 11.69
CA GLY A 144 -19.70 13.12 13.08
C GLY A 144 -18.53 14.10 13.31
N TYR A 145 -17.40 13.94 12.61
CA TYR A 145 -16.30 14.91 12.68
C TYR A 145 -16.73 16.28 12.10
N LEU A 146 -17.41 16.28 10.95
CA LEU A 146 -17.90 17.51 10.32
C LEU A 146 -18.91 18.26 11.20
N GLU A 147 -19.82 17.54 11.86
CA GLU A 147 -20.80 18.11 12.80
C GLU A 147 -20.15 18.75 14.04
N ARG A 148 -18.98 18.26 14.46
CA ARG A 148 -18.23 18.80 15.59
C ARG A 148 -17.24 19.91 15.22
N GLY A 149 -17.08 20.21 13.93
CA GLY A 149 -16.08 21.15 13.44
C GLY A 149 -14.65 20.60 13.49
N GLU A 150 -14.48 19.28 13.60
CA GLU A 150 -13.18 18.62 13.72
C GLU A 150 -12.63 18.28 12.31
N TYR A 151 -12.35 19.30 11.50
CA TYR A 151 -12.06 19.13 10.07
C TYR A 151 -10.69 18.49 9.78
N THR A 152 -9.69 18.76 10.61
CA THR A 152 -8.36 18.14 10.48
C THR A 152 -8.39 16.65 10.81
N GLU A 153 -9.15 16.28 11.84
CA GLU A 153 -9.39 14.90 12.26
C GLU A 153 -10.22 14.16 11.22
N TYR A 154 -11.22 14.83 10.64
CA TYR A 154 -11.99 14.30 9.51
C TYR A 154 -11.07 13.87 8.36
N VAL A 155 -10.17 14.75 7.90
CA VAL A 155 -9.24 14.42 6.79
C VAL A 155 -8.26 13.32 7.20
N SER A 156 -7.72 13.39 8.42
CA SER A 156 -6.82 12.35 8.96
C SER A 156 -7.49 10.98 9.01
N PHE A 157 -8.76 10.93 9.43
CA PHE A 157 -9.56 9.71 9.45
C PHE A 157 -9.73 9.12 8.05
N LEU A 158 -10.01 9.96 7.04
CA LEU A 158 -10.16 9.49 5.67
C LEU A 158 -8.86 8.93 5.08
N TYR A 159 -7.71 9.54 5.38
CA TYR A 159 -6.41 8.99 4.99
C TYR A 159 -6.12 7.65 5.68
N ALA A 160 -6.35 7.56 7.00
CA ALA A 160 -6.09 6.36 7.78
C ALA A 160 -6.85 5.11 7.29
N HIS A 161 -8.00 5.31 6.64
CA HIS A 161 -8.87 4.24 6.14
C HIS A 161 -8.90 4.15 4.61
N GLU A 162 -7.97 4.81 3.90
CA GLU A 162 -7.89 4.84 2.42
C GLU A 162 -9.16 5.36 1.73
N LEU A 163 -9.97 6.15 2.44
CA LEU A 163 -11.24 6.70 1.95
C LEU A 163 -11.02 7.92 1.05
N MET A 164 -9.86 8.58 1.13
CA MET A 164 -9.48 9.65 0.20
C MET A 164 -9.27 9.13 -1.22
N ASN A 165 -8.62 7.97 -1.34
CA ASN A 165 -8.25 7.39 -2.63
C ASN A 165 -9.33 6.47 -3.20
N PHE A 166 -10.03 5.73 -2.32
CA PHE A 166 -10.99 4.70 -2.70
C PHE A 166 -12.30 4.81 -1.90
N PRO A 167 -13.02 5.95 -1.96
CA PRO A 167 -14.26 6.12 -1.22
C PRO A 167 -15.35 5.14 -1.73
N PRO A 168 -16.02 4.40 -0.83
CA PRO A 168 -17.26 3.70 -1.16
C PRO A 168 -18.37 4.69 -1.57
N SER A 169 -19.41 4.23 -2.26
CA SER A 169 -20.54 5.07 -2.70
C SER A 169 -21.27 5.81 -1.56
N ASN A 170 -21.15 5.31 -0.33
CA ASN A 170 -21.69 5.95 0.87
C ASN A 170 -21.03 7.30 1.19
N PHE A 171 -19.94 7.68 0.51
CA PHE A 171 -19.27 8.96 0.65
C PHE A 171 -19.58 9.92 -0.52
N ASP A 172 -20.40 9.52 -1.50
CA ASP A 172 -20.69 10.33 -2.69
C ASP A 172 -21.34 11.69 -2.37
N HIS A 173 -22.07 11.76 -1.25
CA HIS A 173 -22.69 12.99 -0.75
C HIS A 173 -21.72 13.85 0.08
N LEU A 174 -20.64 13.27 0.59
CA LEU A 174 -19.57 13.99 1.29
C LEU A 174 -18.52 14.57 0.35
N LYS A 175 -18.44 14.06 -0.89
CA LYS A 175 -17.39 14.41 -1.85
C LYS A 175 -17.05 15.90 -1.90
N GLY A 176 -18.05 16.79 -2.01
CA GLY A 176 -17.80 18.23 -2.09
C GLY A 176 -17.11 18.80 -0.86
N VAL A 177 -17.63 18.49 0.33
CA VAL A 177 -17.02 18.94 1.60
C VAL A 177 -15.67 18.28 1.86
N THR A 178 -15.46 17.04 1.38
CA THR A 178 -14.16 16.36 1.46
C THR A 178 -13.07 17.11 0.71
N TYR A 179 -13.34 17.60 -0.50
CA TYR A 179 -12.35 18.38 -1.26
C TYR A 179 -11.99 19.68 -0.54
N VAL A 180 -12.99 20.41 -0.05
CA VAL A 180 -12.75 21.66 0.69
C VAL A 180 -11.95 21.39 1.98
N ALA A 181 -12.31 20.35 2.73
CA ALA A 181 -11.62 19.96 3.94
C ALA A 181 -10.17 19.51 3.67
N SER A 182 -9.92 18.82 2.57
CA SER A 182 -8.56 18.42 2.17
C SER A 182 -7.66 19.63 1.92
N GLU A 183 -8.14 20.63 1.19
CA GLU A 183 -7.36 21.86 0.95
C GLU A 183 -7.17 22.68 2.25
N TYR A 184 -8.20 22.73 3.10
CA TYR A 184 -8.10 23.34 4.43
C TYR A 184 -7.02 22.66 5.28
N TYR A 185 -7.02 21.32 5.32
CA TYR A 185 -6.04 20.53 6.04
C TYR A 185 -4.60 20.82 5.57
N GLU A 186 -4.37 20.93 4.25
CA GLU A 186 -3.06 21.31 3.72
C GLU A 186 -2.66 22.73 4.14
N CYS A 187 -3.59 23.69 4.12
CA CYS A 187 -3.32 25.05 4.60
C CYS A 187 -2.89 25.07 6.07
N ILE A 188 -3.61 24.36 6.94
CA ILE A 188 -3.28 24.28 8.37
C ILE A 188 -1.93 23.60 8.58
N ARG A 189 -1.69 22.45 7.92
CA ARG A 189 -0.43 21.70 8.03
C ARG A 189 0.77 22.56 7.64
N TYR A 190 0.73 23.25 6.50
CA TYR A 190 1.83 24.10 6.08
C TYR A 190 1.99 25.35 6.95
N MET A 191 0.89 25.90 7.47
CA MET A 191 0.96 27.00 8.45
C MET A 191 1.66 26.54 9.73
N GLU A 192 1.36 25.35 10.23
CA GLU A 192 2.06 24.74 11.37
C GLU A 192 3.55 24.52 11.06
N GLU A 193 3.90 24.03 9.87
CA GLU A 193 5.30 23.85 9.46
C GLU A 193 6.08 25.18 9.42
N ILE A 194 5.43 26.26 8.99
CA ILE A 194 6.01 27.61 8.98
C ILE A 194 6.20 28.15 10.41
N VAL A 195 5.17 28.03 11.26
CA VAL A 195 5.14 28.63 12.61
C VAL A 195 5.97 27.83 13.60
N LEU A 196 5.90 26.50 13.54
CA LEU A 196 6.62 25.58 14.45
C LEU A 196 7.99 25.20 13.91
N ARG A 197 8.51 25.98 12.94
CA ARG A 197 9.79 25.74 12.30
C ARG A 197 10.87 25.47 13.35
N SER A 198 11.50 24.31 13.23
CA SER A 198 12.67 23.96 14.04
C SER A 198 13.88 24.77 13.56
N ASP A 199 14.66 25.32 14.48
CA ASP A 199 15.99 25.90 14.20
C ASP A 199 17.04 24.85 13.75
N ASP A 200 16.59 23.62 13.46
CA ASP A 200 17.46 22.51 13.07
C ASP A 200 18.08 22.79 11.68
N PRO A 201 19.42 22.89 11.60
CA PRO A 201 20.11 23.11 10.33
C PRO A 201 19.98 21.94 9.33
N ASP A 202 19.52 20.76 9.78
CA ASP A 202 19.26 19.58 8.94
C ASP A 202 17.81 19.51 8.41
N TYR A 203 16.97 20.52 8.69
CA TYR A 203 15.64 20.61 8.07
C TYR A 203 15.80 20.86 6.56
N PHE A 204 15.51 19.83 5.76
CA PHE A 204 15.87 19.77 4.34
C PHE A 204 15.09 20.76 3.46
N ASP A 205 13.92 21.23 3.90
CA ASP A 205 13.08 22.18 3.16
C ASP A 205 13.28 23.62 3.65
N GLY A 206 13.45 24.54 2.69
CA GLY A 206 13.66 25.96 3.00
C GLY A 206 12.36 26.62 3.46
N LEU A 207 12.44 27.65 4.31
CA LEU A 207 11.27 28.47 4.68
C LEU A 207 10.53 28.99 3.45
N ASP A 208 11.28 29.40 2.44
CA ASP A 208 10.75 29.86 1.16
C ASP A 208 9.93 28.75 0.44
N THR A 209 10.30 27.48 0.63
CA THR A 209 9.55 26.32 0.11
C THR A 209 8.22 26.16 0.86
N ASP A 210 8.25 26.16 2.18
CA ASP A 210 7.05 26.00 3.01
C ASP A 210 6.05 27.15 2.76
N ILE A 211 6.54 28.39 2.71
CA ILE A 211 5.75 29.58 2.34
C ILE A 211 5.17 29.42 0.94
N GLY A 212 5.99 29.02 -0.04
CA GLY A 212 5.54 28.85 -1.41
C GLY A 212 4.45 27.77 -1.57
N ILE A 213 4.51 26.70 -0.77
CA ILE A 213 3.48 25.67 -0.80
C ILE A 213 2.23 26.12 -0.04
N PHE A 214 2.38 26.75 1.13
CA PHE A 214 1.26 27.31 1.88
C PHE A 214 0.42 28.27 1.03
N VAL A 215 1.05 29.21 0.35
CA VAL A 215 0.35 30.19 -0.51
C VAL A 215 -0.44 29.49 -1.61
N ARG A 216 0.14 28.45 -2.23
CA ARG A 216 -0.54 27.66 -3.25
C ARG A 216 -1.72 26.87 -2.67
N ALA A 217 -1.57 26.33 -1.47
CA ALA A 217 -2.65 25.65 -0.76
C ALA A 217 -3.80 26.62 -0.45
N VAL A 218 -3.50 27.85 -0.04
CA VAL A 218 -4.54 28.88 0.17
C VAL A 218 -5.29 29.18 -1.15
N ASP A 219 -4.56 29.38 -2.25
CA ASP A 219 -5.22 29.59 -3.56
C ASP A 219 -6.08 28.39 -3.98
N GLY A 220 -5.56 27.17 -3.78
CA GLY A 220 -6.29 25.92 -4.02
C GLY A 220 -7.55 25.80 -3.18
N PHE A 221 -7.47 26.15 -1.89
CA PHE A 221 -8.62 26.15 -1.00
C PHE A 221 -9.74 27.06 -1.51
N TYR A 222 -9.45 28.31 -1.86
CA TYR A 222 -10.50 29.23 -2.35
C TYR A 222 -11.06 28.80 -3.71
N GLU A 223 -10.23 28.27 -4.63
CA GLU A 223 -10.72 27.74 -5.90
C GLU A 223 -11.69 26.57 -5.68
N VAL A 224 -11.32 25.62 -4.84
CA VAL A 224 -12.14 24.45 -4.51
C VAL A 224 -13.39 24.85 -3.73
N TYR A 225 -13.26 25.74 -2.75
CA TYR A 225 -14.36 26.28 -1.96
C TYR A 225 -15.42 26.89 -2.87
N GLU A 226 -15.07 27.83 -3.75
CA GLU A 226 -16.05 28.51 -4.61
C GLU A 226 -16.78 27.51 -5.52
N VAL A 227 -16.04 26.57 -6.13
CA VAL A 227 -16.62 25.54 -7.01
C VAL A 227 -17.66 24.68 -6.29
N TRP A 228 -17.35 24.20 -5.08
CA TRP A 228 -18.25 23.31 -4.35
C TRP A 228 -19.34 24.06 -3.60
N ARG A 229 -19.09 25.31 -3.18
CA ARG A 229 -20.06 26.17 -2.50
C ARG A 229 -21.20 26.63 -3.39
N GLU A 230 -20.98 26.69 -4.70
CA GLU A 230 -22.02 26.95 -5.71
C GLU A 230 -22.81 25.69 -6.10
N SER A 231 -22.35 24.50 -5.72
CA SER A 231 -22.98 23.24 -6.11
C SER A 231 -24.16 22.91 -5.18
N GLU A 232 -25.38 23.15 -5.66
CA GLU A 232 -26.62 22.81 -4.91
C GLU A 232 -26.69 21.35 -4.44
N LYS A 233 -25.95 20.44 -5.08
CA LYS A 233 -25.85 19.03 -4.69
C LYS A 233 -25.31 18.85 -3.26
N TYR A 234 -24.49 19.77 -2.76
CA TYR A 234 -23.82 19.67 -1.46
C TYR A 234 -24.27 20.76 -0.48
N ALA A 235 -25.48 21.31 -0.68
CA ALA A 235 -25.99 22.42 0.10
C ALA A 235 -26.06 22.14 1.61
N ASP A 236 -26.26 20.89 1.99
CA ASP A 236 -26.31 20.46 3.39
C ASP A 236 -24.98 20.69 4.13
N TYR A 237 -23.86 20.78 3.41
CA TYR A 237 -22.51 20.96 3.97
C TYR A 237 -21.95 22.37 3.81
N PHE A 238 -22.75 23.31 3.30
CA PHE A 238 -22.31 24.69 3.11
C PHE A 238 -21.88 25.37 4.41
N ALA A 239 -22.55 25.06 5.53
CA ALA A 239 -22.16 25.60 6.83
C ALA A 239 -20.75 25.16 7.24
N CYS A 240 -20.40 23.88 7.04
CA CYS A 240 -19.05 23.36 7.30
C CYS A 240 -18.01 24.05 6.41
N MET A 241 -18.33 24.26 5.12
CA MET A 241 -17.42 24.95 4.19
C MET A 241 -17.20 26.41 4.60
N ASP A 242 -18.26 27.11 4.98
CA ASP A 242 -18.20 28.51 5.44
C ASP A 242 -17.39 28.62 6.74
N GLU A 243 -17.51 27.64 7.64
CA GLU A 243 -16.77 27.57 8.89
C GLU A 243 -15.27 27.30 8.65
N MET A 244 -14.90 26.33 7.80
CA MET A 244 -13.50 26.10 7.41
C MET A 244 -12.84 27.36 6.82
N LYS A 245 -13.57 28.10 5.97
CA LYS A 245 -13.09 29.38 5.42
C LYS A 245 -12.87 30.40 6.54
N ALA A 246 -13.83 30.55 7.45
CA ALA A 246 -13.72 31.50 8.55
C ALA A 246 -12.59 31.14 9.52
N GLU A 247 -12.39 29.86 9.81
CA GLU A 247 -11.28 29.36 10.64
C GLU A 247 -9.93 29.59 9.98
N LEU A 248 -9.79 29.31 8.68
CA LEU A 248 -8.55 29.57 7.95
C LEU A 248 -8.19 31.06 7.97
N GLU A 249 -9.16 31.93 7.69
CA GLU A 249 -8.98 33.38 7.74
C GLU A 249 -8.64 33.88 9.16
N ALA A 250 -9.21 33.26 10.20
CA ALA A 250 -8.85 33.56 11.59
C ALA A 250 -7.43 33.08 11.92
N ALA A 251 -7.06 31.86 11.52
CA ALA A 251 -5.74 31.29 11.73
C ALA A 251 -4.66 32.16 11.08
N MET A 252 -4.84 32.54 9.81
CA MET A 252 -3.90 33.39 9.09
C MET A 252 -3.69 34.76 9.77
N ARG A 253 -4.77 35.39 10.25
CA ARG A 253 -4.66 36.66 10.98
C ARG A 253 -3.91 36.52 12.29
N VAL A 254 -4.12 35.42 13.01
CA VAL A 254 -3.45 35.16 14.29
C VAL A 254 -1.97 34.82 14.08
N TYR A 255 -1.68 33.85 13.22
CA TYR A 255 -0.34 33.30 13.05
C TYR A 255 0.60 34.20 12.24
N PHE A 256 0.04 35.05 11.37
CA PHE A 256 0.85 36.00 10.59
C PHE A 256 0.60 37.46 11.01
N ALA A 257 -0.03 37.67 12.16
CA ALA A 257 -0.30 38.98 12.75
C ALA A 257 -0.96 40.00 11.79
N MET A 258 -1.81 39.51 10.88
CA MET A 258 -2.50 40.35 9.89
C MET A 258 -3.82 40.88 10.47
N ASP A 259 -4.14 42.15 10.19
CA ASP A 259 -5.51 42.65 10.36
C ASP A 259 -6.43 42.22 9.19
N GLU A 260 -7.70 42.61 9.26
CA GLU A 260 -8.68 42.24 8.22
C GLU A 260 -8.35 42.83 6.85
N ASP A 261 -7.93 44.09 6.78
CA ASP A 261 -7.61 44.74 5.51
C ASP A 261 -6.34 44.14 4.90
N GLU A 262 -5.36 43.80 5.73
CA GLU A 262 -4.13 43.11 5.35
C GLU A 262 -4.41 41.69 4.83
N LEU A 263 -5.30 40.94 5.50
CA LEU A 263 -5.74 39.63 5.04
C LEU A 263 -6.43 39.73 3.67
N GLN A 264 -7.40 40.63 3.50
CA GLN A 264 -8.09 40.78 2.21
C GLN A 264 -7.12 41.21 1.10
N ALA A 265 -6.18 42.10 1.41
CA ALA A 265 -5.12 42.49 0.49
C ALA A 265 -4.15 41.34 0.18
N PHE A 266 -3.91 40.44 1.14
CA PHE A 266 -3.12 39.23 0.94
C PHE A 266 -3.84 38.28 0.00
N LEU A 267 -5.10 37.94 0.28
CA LEU A 267 -5.92 37.01 -0.51
C LEU A 267 -6.08 37.46 -1.97
N ALA A 268 -6.19 38.78 -2.21
CA ALA A 268 -6.30 39.36 -3.55
C ALA A 268 -4.97 39.48 -4.32
N ALA A 269 -3.83 39.25 -3.67
CA ALA A 269 -2.51 39.36 -4.29
C ALA A 269 -2.15 38.13 -5.13
N SER A 270 -1.14 38.24 -5.99
CA SER A 270 -0.61 37.07 -6.71
C SER A 270 0.17 36.13 -5.78
N GLU A 271 0.34 34.86 -6.16
CA GLU A 271 1.14 33.86 -5.42
C GLU A 271 2.52 34.42 -5.03
N ALA A 272 3.23 35.05 -5.96
CA ALA A 272 4.54 35.65 -5.69
C ALA A 272 4.49 36.82 -4.68
N GLN A 273 3.43 37.63 -4.73
CA GLN A 273 3.27 38.75 -3.78
C GLN A 273 2.89 38.25 -2.39
N LYS A 274 2.08 37.20 -2.30
CA LYS A 274 1.72 36.53 -1.04
C LYS A 274 2.97 35.96 -0.36
N ALA A 275 3.81 35.24 -1.10
CA ALA A 275 5.05 34.66 -0.57
C ALA A 275 5.99 35.73 0.00
N VAL A 276 6.25 36.80 -0.76
CA VAL A 276 7.10 37.91 -0.30
C VAL A 276 6.56 38.56 0.97
N ARG A 277 5.23 38.77 1.06
CA ARG A 277 4.62 39.35 2.27
C ARG A 277 4.78 38.46 3.49
N LEU A 278 4.61 37.14 3.35
CA LEU A 278 4.82 36.21 4.45
C LEU A 278 6.29 36.16 4.89
N GLU A 279 7.23 36.16 3.94
CA GLU A 279 8.65 36.27 4.28
C GLU A 279 8.97 37.55 5.05
N GLU A 280 8.35 38.68 4.70
CA GLU A 280 8.52 39.95 5.41
C GLU A 280 7.97 39.88 6.84
N VAL A 281 6.77 39.33 7.02
CA VAL A 281 6.15 39.13 8.35
C VAL A 281 7.05 38.25 9.23
N LEU A 282 7.48 37.10 8.72
CA LEU A 282 8.23 36.10 9.49
C LEU A 282 9.68 36.51 9.78
N ARG A 283 10.25 37.46 9.03
CA ARG A 283 11.60 38.00 9.29
C ARG A 283 11.59 39.19 10.25
N HIS A 284 10.42 39.73 10.56
CA HIS A 284 10.26 40.87 11.48
C HIS A 284 9.82 40.45 12.89
N GLU A 285 9.61 39.15 13.13
CA GLU A 285 9.52 38.50 14.45
C GLU A 285 10.89 38.10 15.01
#